data_AF-A0A9P9PGT2-F1
#
_entry.id   AF-A0A9P9PGT2-F1
#
_cell.length_a   1.000
_cell.length_b   1.000
_cell.length_c   1.000
_cell.angle_alpha   90.00
_cell.angle_beta   90.00
_cell.angle_gamma   90.00
#
_symmetry.space_group_name_H-M   'P 1'
#
loop_
_entity.id
_entity.type
_entity.pdbx_description
1 polymer ?
#
loop_
_entity_poly.entity_id
_entity_poly.type
_entity_poly.pdbx_seq_one_letter_code
_entity_poly.pdbx_strand_id
1 'polypeptide(L)'
;MPCLQTKPWIVQKFGGTSIGKFVPSMTDAIIPSYSRSHKVAVVCSARSGTSKSSGTTSLLLEAVRLATRGPHHQADFYNIVDTIRCEHLHAAEEAIAASATDALTKAQQEIRKDCEWLRSFLSATAMLGEISDRSTDRVLALGETLACRVIAAALTSKGIPSRVITPENIVEDAYGERQTDLRSEFRKRPGSFLRGLTDTIRLKILSCEDAVPVITGFFGAMPGSLIKEVSRGYSDLCAALCAVALNAVQLQIWKEVDGVFTADPRKIRDARLLATITSEEAAELTYHGSEVIHPLTIEQIDDAGIPLRLKNVTNPHGFGTIIYPSTNEVLSRPRYFQRPTNVIEHTTHSSSDKTGLMISNGYYGPGHYRRRPTVVTSKDCIEILNIRSHGTVSRQTFLSRISACFEIHDITIDLINSSQQTLSVALHAPDSQSLEHCVSDLQEFGIVNLLKNLAIVSVIGHKIRNVVGIGAEIFNALAGAKINIYLISQGASEINISIVVSAQDVQLALEVVHEKVLGIPRHEEKENAFARGPWLY
;
A
#
# COMPACT_ATOMS: atom_id res chain seq x y z
N MET A 1 -1.49 45.30 -10.07
CA MET A 1 -0.90 44.00 -10.48
C MET A 1 -1.81 42.90 -9.95
N PRO A 2 -2.42 42.06 -10.81
CA PRO A 2 -3.18 40.91 -10.33
C PRO A 2 -2.18 39.90 -9.77
N CYS A 3 -2.38 39.51 -8.52
CA CYS A 3 -1.63 38.43 -7.88
C CYS A 3 -1.88 37.15 -8.72
N LEU A 4 -0.87 36.68 -9.45
CA LEU A 4 -0.93 35.39 -10.16
C LEU A 4 -1.14 34.29 -9.11
N GLN A 5 -2.40 33.87 -8.92
CA GLN A 5 -2.72 32.72 -8.07
C GLN A 5 -2.00 31.51 -8.66
N THR A 6 -0.95 31.07 -7.98
CA THR A 6 -0.22 29.85 -8.34
C THR A 6 -1.17 28.67 -8.17
N LYS A 7 -1.37 27.90 -9.25
CA LYS A 7 -2.22 26.70 -9.20
C LYS A 7 -1.69 25.76 -8.10
N PRO A 8 -2.57 25.18 -7.27
CA PRO A 8 -2.12 24.30 -6.21
C PRO A 8 -1.69 22.93 -6.76
N TRP A 9 -0.87 22.20 -6.00
CA TRP A 9 -0.30 20.92 -6.44
C TRP A 9 -1.21 19.73 -6.16
N ILE A 10 -1.29 18.80 -7.11
CA ILE A 10 -1.79 17.44 -6.92
C ILE A 10 -0.70 16.46 -7.35
N VAL A 11 -0.49 15.42 -6.56
CA VAL A 11 0.39 14.29 -6.93
C VAL A 11 -0.47 13.12 -7.36
N GLN A 12 -0.18 12.52 -8.52
CA GLN A 12 -0.89 11.38 -9.07
C GLN A 12 0.06 10.19 -9.22
N LYS A 13 -0.22 9.11 -8.50
CA LYS A 13 0.54 7.87 -8.60
C LYS A 13 -0.22 6.85 -9.43
N PHE A 14 0.48 6.21 -10.37
CA PHE A 14 -0.06 5.11 -11.18
C PHE A 14 0.68 3.81 -10.90
N GLY A 15 -0.09 2.74 -10.65
CA GLY A 15 0.45 1.39 -10.44
C GLY A 15 0.95 0.73 -11.72
N GLY A 16 1.76 -0.32 -11.57
CA GLY A 16 2.40 -0.98 -12.71
C GLY A 16 1.43 -1.58 -13.72
N THR A 17 0.34 -2.17 -13.23
CA THR A 17 -0.72 -2.74 -14.09
C THR A 17 -1.56 -1.64 -14.76
N SER A 18 -1.75 -0.50 -14.09
CA SER A 18 -2.36 0.69 -14.69
C SER A 18 -1.53 1.22 -15.86
N ILE A 19 -0.22 1.30 -15.69
CA ILE A 19 0.73 1.69 -16.75
C ILE A 19 0.80 0.64 -17.85
N GLY A 20 0.61 -0.65 -17.54
CA GLY A 20 0.63 -1.70 -18.57
C GLY A 20 -0.56 -1.70 -19.52
N LYS A 21 -1.74 -1.24 -19.06
CA LYS A 21 -3.00 -1.38 -19.79
C LYS A 21 -3.69 -0.06 -20.16
N PHE A 22 -3.42 1.02 -19.43
CA PHE A 22 -4.26 2.22 -19.48
C PHE A 22 -3.47 3.52 -19.72
N VAL A 23 -2.30 3.45 -20.36
CA VAL A 23 -1.53 4.65 -20.75
C VAL A 23 -2.38 5.66 -21.55
N PRO A 24 -3.22 5.25 -22.53
CA PRO A 24 -4.09 6.19 -23.23
C PRO A 24 -5.04 6.91 -22.27
N SER A 25 -5.79 6.17 -21.42
CA SER A 25 -6.70 6.78 -20.41
C SER A 25 -5.97 7.80 -19.51
N MET A 26 -4.75 7.46 -19.06
CA MET A 26 -3.92 8.32 -18.22
C MET A 26 -3.54 9.63 -18.92
N THR A 27 -3.07 9.52 -20.17
CA THR A 27 -2.48 10.63 -20.92
C THR A 27 -3.49 11.45 -21.71
N ASP A 28 -4.67 10.90 -22.01
CA ASP A 28 -5.75 11.56 -22.76
C ASP A 28 -6.80 12.21 -21.85
N ALA A 29 -7.16 11.53 -20.75
CA ALA A 29 -8.27 11.95 -19.90
C ALA A 29 -7.80 12.41 -18.52
N ILE A 30 -7.06 11.55 -17.80
CA ILE A 30 -6.77 11.77 -16.37
C ILE A 30 -5.85 12.96 -16.18
N ILE A 31 -4.58 12.88 -16.58
CA ILE A 31 -3.59 13.93 -16.33
C ILE A 31 -4.03 15.28 -16.93
N PRO A 32 -4.49 15.35 -18.20
CA PRO A 32 -4.92 16.62 -18.81
C PRO A 32 -6.09 17.29 -18.08
N SER A 33 -7.04 16.52 -17.52
CA SER A 33 -8.20 17.07 -16.82
C SER A 33 -7.80 17.86 -15.57
N TYR A 34 -6.79 17.40 -14.82
CA TYR A 34 -6.32 18.07 -13.60
C TYR A 34 -5.34 19.21 -13.91
N SER A 35 -4.52 19.11 -14.96
CA SER A 35 -3.57 20.17 -15.35
C SER A 35 -4.23 21.51 -15.68
N ARG A 36 -5.54 21.51 -15.98
CA ARG A 36 -6.32 22.74 -16.20
C ARG A 36 -6.42 23.58 -14.92
N SER A 37 -6.66 22.96 -13.76
CA SER A 37 -6.89 23.63 -12.48
C SER A 37 -5.72 23.52 -11.48
N HIS A 38 -4.82 22.56 -11.66
CA HIS A 38 -3.74 22.24 -10.73
C HIS A 38 -2.38 22.16 -11.43
N LYS A 39 -1.28 22.28 -10.65
CA LYS A 39 0.01 21.73 -11.06
C LYS A 39 0.01 20.23 -10.72
N VAL A 40 0.29 19.38 -11.70
CA VAL A 40 0.23 17.92 -11.53
C VAL A 40 1.64 17.35 -11.53
N ALA A 41 1.99 16.59 -10.49
CA ALA A 41 3.17 15.74 -10.50
C ALA A 41 2.75 14.27 -10.62
N VAL A 42 3.41 13.52 -11.50
CA VAL A 42 3.05 12.13 -11.81
C VAL A 42 4.13 11.21 -11.27
N VAL A 43 3.75 10.20 -10.49
CA VAL A 43 4.66 9.17 -9.98
C VAL A 43 4.30 7.83 -10.60
N CYS A 44 5.27 7.14 -11.18
CA CYS A 44 5.05 5.89 -11.91
C CYS A 44 5.77 4.71 -11.26
N SER A 45 5.06 3.59 -11.11
CA SER A 45 5.68 2.28 -10.88
C SER A 45 6.16 1.65 -12.20
N ALA A 46 6.89 0.55 -12.11
CA ALA A 46 7.37 -0.17 -13.29
C ALA A 46 6.19 -0.84 -14.01
N ARG A 47 6.24 -0.91 -15.34
CA ARG A 47 5.15 -1.45 -16.16
C ARG A 47 4.88 -2.93 -15.82
N SER A 48 3.60 -3.33 -15.85
CA SER A 48 3.18 -4.73 -15.71
C SER A 48 2.02 -5.01 -16.66
N GLY A 49 2.17 -5.93 -17.61
CA GLY A 49 1.16 -6.19 -18.63
C GLY A 49 -0.14 -6.77 -18.07
N THR A 50 -0.20 -8.09 -17.88
CA THR A 50 -1.41 -8.80 -17.45
C THR A 50 -1.52 -8.93 -15.93
N SER A 51 -0.39 -9.22 -15.27
CA SER A 51 -0.31 -9.46 -13.82
C SER A 51 0.91 -8.76 -13.21
N LYS A 52 0.87 -8.48 -11.90
CA LYS A 52 2.04 -7.97 -11.16
C LYS A 52 3.20 -8.97 -11.16
N SER A 53 2.91 -10.28 -11.15
CA SER A 53 3.91 -11.36 -11.12
C SER A 53 4.69 -11.52 -12.42
N SER A 54 4.13 -11.09 -13.55
CA SER A 54 4.80 -11.01 -14.84
C SER A 54 5.26 -9.58 -15.17
N GLY A 55 5.37 -8.72 -14.14
CA GLY A 55 5.74 -7.32 -14.31
C GLY A 55 7.24 -7.12 -14.55
N THR A 56 7.61 -5.94 -15.04
CA THR A 56 9.02 -5.60 -15.31
C THR A 56 9.90 -5.75 -14.06
N THR A 57 9.42 -5.37 -12.87
CA THR A 57 10.16 -5.56 -11.61
C THR A 57 10.46 -7.04 -11.33
N SER A 58 9.49 -7.94 -11.57
CA SER A 58 9.67 -9.38 -11.39
C SER A 58 10.66 -9.96 -12.40
N LEU A 59 10.58 -9.53 -13.67
CA LEU A 59 11.54 -9.90 -14.71
C LEU A 59 12.96 -9.43 -14.37
N LEU A 60 13.11 -8.20 -13.86
CA LEU A 60 14.41 -7.66 -13.44
C LEU A 60 15.00 -8.45 -12.26
N LEU A 61 14.18 -8.82 -11.27
CA LEU A 61 14.62 -9.67 -10.16
C LEU A 61 15.09 -11.04 -10.66
N GLU A 62 14.36 -11.65 -11.59
CA GLU A 62 14.77 -12.94 -12.18
C GLU A 62 16.05 -12.81 -13.00
N ALA A 63 16.21 -11.72 -13.78
CA ALA A 63 17.43 -11.45 -14.51
C ALA A 63 18.65 -11.29 -13.57
N VAL A 64 18.48 -10.60 -12.44
CA VAL A 64 19.51 -10.50 -11.39
C VAL A 64 19.85 -11.87 -10.79
N ARG A 65 18.82 -12.68 -10.51
CA ARG A 65 18.99 -14.04 -9.97
C ARG A 65 19.78 -14.93 -10.93
N LEU A 66 19.44 -14.90 -12.22
CA LEU A 66 20.14 -15.65 -13.26
C LEU A 66 21.56 -15.15 -13.45
N ALA A 67 21.78 -13.84 -13.48
CA ALA A 67 23.13 -13.27 -13.56
C ALA A 67 24.00 -13.73 -12.38
N THR A 68 23.48 -13.76 -11.16
CA THR A 68 24.22 -14.19 -9.96
C THR A 68 24.61 -15.68 -10.00
N ARG A 69 23.92 -16.52 -10.78
CA ARG A 69 24.28 -17.95 -10.98
C ARG A 69 25.48 -18.16 -11.90
N GLY A 70 26.01 -17.08 -12.50
CA GLY A 70 27.22 -17.11 -13.31
C GLY A 70 26.96 -16.98 -14.82
N PRO A 71 28.03 -16.99 -15.64
CA PRO A 71 28.00 -16.61 -17.05
C PRO A 71 27.24 -17.59 -17.96
N HIS A 72 27.04 -18.83 -17.53
CA HIS A 72 26.30 -19.84 -18.30
C HIS A 72 24.83 -19.43 -18.56
N HIS A 73 24.27 -18.56 -17.72
CA HIS A 73 22.90 -18.03 -17.86
C HIS A 73 22.82 -16.74 -18.67
N GLN A 74 23.89 -16.33 -19.37
CA GLN A 74 23.92 -15.08 -20.13
C GLN A 74 22.82 -14.97 -21.18
N ALA A 75 22.57 -16.05 -21.92
CA ALA A 75 21.48 -16.07 -22.90
C ALA A 75 20.11 -15.86 -22.23
N ASP A 76 19.89 -16.46 -21.05
CA ASP A 76 18.62 -16.40 -20.34
C ASP A 76 18.29 -14.99 -19.88
N PHE A 77 19.22 -14.31 -19.20
CA PHE A 77 18.95 -12.94 -18.76
C PHE A 77 18.98 -11.93 -19.92
N TYR A 78 19.71 -12.19 -21.02
CA TYR A 78 19.61 -11.36 -22.24
C TYR A 78 18.21 -11.45 -22.85
N ASN A 79 17.61 -12.64 -22.91
CA ASN A 79 16.24 -12.84 -23.38
C ASN A 79 15.21 -12.09 -22.50
N ILE A 80 15.43 -12.05 -21.19
CA ILE A 80 14.59 -11.26 -20.27
C ILE A 80 14.73 -9.76 -20.60
N VAL A 81 15.95 -9.25 -20.77
CA VAL A 81 16.17 -7.84 -21.14
C VAL A 81 15.52 -7.50 -22.49
N ASP A 82 15.59 -8.41 -23.47
CA ASP A 82 14.91 -8.23 -24.76
C ASP A 82 13.40 -8.21 -24.63
N THR A 83 12.83 -9.05 -23.77
CA THR A 83 11.39 -9.04 -23.46
C THR A 83 10.99 -7.68 -22.89
N ILE A 84 11.72 -7.21 -21.87
CA ILE A 84 11.51 -5.88 -21.27
C ILE A 84 11.60 -4.79 -22.35
N ARG A 85 12.64 -4.82 -23.18
CA ARG A 85 12.87 -3.84 -24.25
C ARG A 85 11.71 -3.82 -25.24
N CYS A 86 11.34 -4.97 -25.80
CA CYS A 86 10.29 -5.09 -26.80
C CYS A 86 8.95 -4.61 -26.27
N GLU A 87 8.61 -5.00 -25.03
CA GLU A 87 7.37 -4.57 -24.42
C GLU A 87 7.28 -3.05 -24.19
N HIS A 88 8.39 -2.40 -23.81
CA HIS A 88 8.41 -0.94 -23.63
C HIS A 88 8.43 -0.17 -24.97
N LEU A 89 9.10 -0.71 -26.00
CA LEU A 89 9.04 -0.13 -27.34
C LEU A 89 7.63 -0.21 -27.91
N HIS A 90 6.94 -1.34 -27.75
CA HIS A 90 5.55 -1.50 -28.16
C HIS A 90 4.62 -0.54 -27.40
N ALA A 91 4.80 -0.40 -26.09
CA ALA A 91 4.02 0.56 -25.30
C ALA A 91 4.26 2.02 -25.74
N ALA A 92 5.48 2.37 -26.15
CA ALA A 92 5.78 3.69 -26.71
C ALA A 92 5.08 3.91 -28.06
N GLU A 93 5.08 2.91 -28.94
CA GLU A 93 4.40 2.96 -30.24
C GLU A 93 2.88 3.10 -30.10
N GLU A 94 2.28 2.43 -29.12
CA GLU A 94 0.83 2.51 -28.86
C GLU A 94 0.43 3.85 -28.22
N ALA A 95 1.24 4.37 -27.30
CA ALA A 95 0.88 5.54 -26.48
C ALA A 95 1.19 6.90 -27.14
N ILE A 96 2.21 6.96 -28.00
CA ILE A 96 2.69 8.20 -28.61
C ILE A 96 1.95 8.44 -29.93
N ALA A 97 1.47 9.67 -30.13
CA ALA A 97 0.75 10.01 -31.36
C ALA A 97 1.62 9.77 -32.61
N ALA A 98 1.05 9.13 -33.64
CA ALA A 98 1.77 8.81 -34.88
C ALA A 98 2.35 10.04 -35.59
N SER A 99 1.77 11.22 -35.36
CA SER A 99 2.27 12.51 -35.87
C SER A 99 3.53 13.03 -35.16
N ALA A 100 3.88 12.50 -33.98
CA ALA A 100 5.00 12.94 -33.17
C ALA A 100 6.22 12.00 -33.32
N THR A 101 6.68 11.82 -34.57
CA THR A 101 7.77 10.90 -34.94
C THR A 101 9.07 11.16 -34.18
N ASP A 102 9.39 12.44 -33.92
CA ASP A 102 10.61 12.82 -33.19
C ASP A 102 10.56 12.40 -31.73
N ALA A 103 9.40 12.56 -31.08
CA ALA A 103 9.19 12.15 -29.69
C ALA A 103 9.26 10.63 -29.55
N LEU A 104 8.65 9.89 -30.48
CA LEU A 104 8.72 8.43 -30.53
C LEU A 104 10.16 7.96 -30.73
N THR A 105 10.87 8.52 -31.70
CA THR A 105 12.27 8.13 -32.02
C THR A 105 13.19 8.38 -30.84
N LYS A 106 13.06 9.54 -30.18
CA LYS A 106 13.82 9.86 -28.97
C LYS A 106 13.53 8.87 -27.84
N ALA A 107 12.26 8.58 -27.56
CA ALA A 107 11.87 7.62 -26.52
C ALA A 107 12.44 6.22 -26.82
N GLN A 108 12.34 5.75 -28.06
CA GLN A 108 12.88 4.45 -28.48
C GLN A 108 14.40 4.38 -28.33
N GLN A 109 15.12 5.46 -28.66
CA GLN A 109 16.59 5.53 -28.48
C GLN A 109 16.98 5.47 -27.01
N GLU A 110 16.29 6.23 -26.14
CA GLU A 110 16.55 6.21 -24.70
C GLU A 110 16.25 4.85 -24.06
N ILE A 111 15.13 4.21 -24.43
CA ILE A 111 14.77 2.87 -23.98
C ILE A 111 15.84 1.84 -24.39
N ARG A 112 16.30 1.88 -25.65
CA ARG A 112 17.35 0.98 -26.13
C ARG A 112 18.66 1.18 -25.37
N LYS A 113 19.05 2.44 -25.12
CA LYS A 113 20.25 2.77 -24.35
C LYS A 113 20.19 2.23 -22.93
N ASP A 114 19.06 2.41 -22.25
CA ASP A 114 18.84 1.93 -20.88
C ASP A 114 18.88 0.39 -20.81
N CYS A 115 18.31 -0.31 -21.80
CA CYS A 115 18.37 -1.77 -21.88
C CYS A 115 19.79 -2.29 -22.17
N GLU A 116 20.58 -1.57 -22.97
CA GLU A 116 21.97 -1.96 -23.26
C GLU A 116 22.88 -1.76 -22.04
N TRP A 117 22.64 -0.69 -21.28
CA TRP A 117 23.26 -0.51 -19.96
C TRP A 117 22.93 -1.67 -19.03
N LEU A 118 21.66 -2.12 -18.98
CA LEU A 118 21.24 -3.25 -18.16
C LEU A 118 21.97 -4.54 -18.54
N ARG A 119 22.10 -4.84 -19.84
CA ARG A 119 22.87 -6.00 -20.31
C ARG A 119 24.31 -5.96 -19.84
N SER A 120 24.96 -4.80 -20.01
CA SER A 120 26.35 -4.60 -19.59
C SER A 120 26.50 -4.81 -18.07
N PHE A 121 25.55 -4.29 -17.29
CA PHE A 121 25.53 -4.43 -15.84
C PHE A 121 25.32 -5.88 -15.38
N LEU A 122 24.36 -6.59 -15.95
CA LEU A 122 24.10 -8.00 -15.64
C LEU A 122 25.25 -8.90 -16.10
N SER A 123 25.89 -8.60 -17.23
CA SER A 123 27.09 -9.32 -17.67
C SER A 123 28.24 -9.17 -16.67
N ALA A 124 28.45 -7.95 -16.14
CA ALA A 124 29.46 -7.72 -15.10
C ALA A 124 29.10 -8.47 -13.80
N THR A 125 27.83 -8.46 -13.42
CA THR A 125 27.31 -9.23 -12.26
C THR A 125 27.57 -10.73 -12.43
N ALA A 126 27.34 -11.26 -13.62
CA ALA A 126 27.58 -12.67 -13.93
C ALA A 126 29.06 -13.07 -13.90
N MET A 127 29.97 -12.15 -14.22
CA MET A 127 31.42 -12.37 -14.06
C MET A 127 31.84 -12.40 -12.59
N LEU A 128 31.20 -11.58 -11.74
CA LEU A 128 31.50 -11.51 -10.30
C LEU A 128 30.88 -12.66 -9.51
N GLY A 129 29.69 -13.14 -9.92
CA GLY A 129 28.93 -14.17 -9.20
C GLY A 129 28.23 -13.65 -7.94
N GLU A 130 28.25 -12.34 -7.69
CA GLU A 130 27.60 -11.70 -6.56
C GLU A 130 27.04 -10.32 -6.96
N ILE A 131 26.02 -9.86 -6.23
CA ILE A 131 25.44 -8.53 -6.37
C ILE A 131 25.07 -7.96 -5.00
N SER A 132 25.38 -6.68 -4.79
CA SER A 132 24.97 -5.98 -3.56
C SER A 132 23.50 -5.55 -3.63
N ASP A 133 22.88 -5.35 -2.47
CA ASP A 133 21.50 -4.85 -2.37
C ASP A 133 21.32 -3.49 -3.07
N ARG A 134 22.32 -2.61 -2.96
CA ARG A 134 22.34 -1.31 -3.65
C ARG A 134 22.36 -1.48 -5.18
N SER A 135 23.15 -2.44 -5.67
CA SER A 135 23.22 -2.74 -7.10
C SER A 135 21.90 -3.32 -7.62
N THR A 136 21.26 -4.20 -6.84
CA THR A 136 19.93 -4.74 -7.14
C THR A 136 18.86 -3.64 -7.21
N ASP A 137 18.85 -2.73 -6.24
CA ASP A 137 17.94 -1.57 -6.21
C ASP A 137 18.08 -0.70 -7.49
N ARG A 138 19.31 -0.47 -7.96
CA ARG A 138 19.56 0.29 -9.20
C ARG A 138 19.05 -0.42 -10.45
N VAL A 139 19.17 -1.75 -10.52
CA VAL A 139 18.59 -2.53 -11.62
C VAL A 139 17.08 -2.38 -11.63
N LEU A 140 16.44 -2.38 -10.45
CA LEU A 140 14.99 -2.33 -10.32
C LEU A 140 14.42 -0.94 -10.60
N ALA A 141 15.16 0.11 -10.25
CA ALA A 141 14.85 1.50 -10.62
C ALA A 141 14.67 1.69 -12.13
N LEU A 142 15.44 0.96 -12.94
CA LEU A 142 15.36 1.03 -14.40
C LEU A 142 13.96 0.72 -14.92
N GLY A 143 13.25 -0.23 -14.31
CA GLY A 143 11.88 -0.59 -14.73
C GLY A 143 10.91 0.59 -14.62
N GLU A 144 11.09 1.45 -13.63
CA GLU A 144 10.29 2.66 -13.47
C GLU A 144 10.75 3.79 -14.38
N THR A 145 12.06 3.91 -14.60
CA THR A 145 12.63 4.87 -15.56
C THR A 145 12.10 4.63 -16.97
N LEU A 146 12.08 3.37 -17.42
CA LEU A 146 11.52 2.99 -18.72
C LEU A 146 10.02 3.36 -18.82
N ALA A 147 9.23 3.09 -17.78
CA ALA A 147 7.83 3.48 -17.73
C ALA A 147 7.64 5.01 -17.78
N CYS A 148 8.43 5.77 -17.03
CA CYS A 148 8.37 7.23 -17.01
C CYS A 148 8.68 7.84 -18.38
N ARG A 149 9.66 7.29 -19.12
CA ARG A 149 9.98 7.75 -20.48
C ARG A 149 8.80 7.60 -21.43
N VAL A 150 8.10 6.47 -21.38
CA VAL A 150 6.89 6.24 -22.20
C VAL A 150 5.81 7.27 -21.85
N ILE A 151 5.51 7.46 -20.55
CA ILE A 151 4.48 8.42 -20.11
C ILE A 151 4.83 9.86 -20.49
N ALA A 152 6.08 10.29 -20.25
CA ALA A 152 6.51 11.65 -20.57
C ALA A 152 6.50 11.90 -22.10
N ALA A 153 6.97 10.93 -22.89
CA ALA A 153 6.91 11.05 -24.35
C ALA A 153 5.46 11.11 -24.86
N ALA A 154 4.57 10.27 -24.30
CA ALA A 154 3.15 10.27 -24.65
C ALA A 154 2.45 11.60 -24.32
N LEU A 155 2.66 12.16 -23.13
CA LEU A 155 2.15 13.48 -22.76
C LEU A 155 2.69 14.59 -23.67
N THR A 156 3.99 14.57 -23.94
CA THR A 156 4.64 15.57 -24.80
C THR A 156 4.11 15.52 -26.22
N SER A 157 3.86 14.32 -26.76
CA SER A 157 3.26 14.14 -28.09
C SER A 157 1.85 14.72 -28.22
N LYS A 158 1.16 14.90 -27.09
CA LYS A 158 -0.19 15.44 -26.97
C LYS A 158 -0.20 16.92 -26.59
N GLY A 159 0.95 17.60 -26.66
CA GLY A 159 1.08 19.02 -26.38
C GLY A 159 1.15 19.37 -24.89
N ILE A 160 1.38 18.40 -24.01
CA ILE A 160 1.60 18.63 -22.58
C ILE A 160 3.10 18.48 -22.29
N PRO A 161 3.83 19.60 -22.09
CA PRO A 161 5.25 19.53 -21.76
C PRO A 161 5.45 18.69 -20.50
N SER A 162 6.31 17.67 -20.59
CA SER A 162 6.59 16.79 -19.47
C SER A 162 8.05 16.35 -19.47
N ARG A 163 8.58 16.05 -18.29
CA ARG A 163 9.98 15.69 -18.11
C ARG A 163 10.12 14.58 -17.08
N VAL A 164 10.98 13.60 -17.39
CA VAL A 164 11.30 12.52 -16.46
C VAL A 164 12.19 13.05 -15.34
N ILE A 165 11.87 12.70 -14.09
CA ILE A 165 12.69 12.96 -12.91
C ILE A 165 13.03 11.63 -12.26
N THR A 166 14.32 11.38 -12.07
CA THR A 166 14.84 10.19 -11.41
C THR A 166 15.44 10.55 -10.04
N PRO A 167 14.66 10.45 -8.94
CA PRO A 167 15.16 10.68 -7.59
C PRO A 167 16.14 9.62 -7.05
N GLU A 168 16.87 8.88 -7.89
CA GLU A 168 17.67 7.70 -7.51
C GLU A 168 18.80 7.95 -6.47
N ASN A 169 19.25 9.19 -6.31
CA ASN A 169 20.33 9.55 -5.38
C ASN A 169 19.87 10.44 -4.21
N ILE A 170 18.56 10.59 -3.97
CA ILE A 170 18.06 11.58 -3.01
C ILE A 170 18.55 11.33 -1.57
N VAL A 171 18.68 10.07 -1.16
CA VAL A 171 19.19 9.74 0.17
C VAL A 171 20.63 10.22 0.35
N GLU A 172 21.48 10.03 -0.67
CA GLU A 172 22.88 10.47 -0.67
C GLU A 172 22.98 11.99 -0.77
N ASP A 173 22.16 12.60 -1.62
CA ASP A 173 22.09 14.06 -1.79
C ASP A 173 21.66 14.77 -0.49
N ALA A 174 20.76 14.15 0.30
CA ALA A 174 20.24 14.73 1.54
C ALA A 174 21.16 14.51 2.76
N TYR A 175 21.79 13.34 2.86
CA TYR A 175 22.49 12.94 4.09
C TYR A 175 23.97 12.57 3.91
N GLY A 176 24.48 12.56 2.68
CA GLY A 176 25.84 12.12 2.35
C GLY A 176 26.02 10.59 2.32
N GLU A 177 27.27 10.15 2.17
CA GLU A 177 27.60 8.75 1.82
C GLU A 177 27.79 7.80 3.04
N ARG A 178 27.80 8.29 4.28
CA ARG A 178 28.14 7.46 5.47
C ARG A 178 26.99 6.56 5.91
N GLN A 179 26.95 5.32 5.41
CA GLN A 179 25.82 4.40 5.59
C GLN A 179 25.55 3.92 7.03
N THR A 180 26.56 3.78 7.89
CA THR A 180 26.39 3.22 9.24
C THR A 180 25.51 4.09 10.14
N ASP A 181 25.68 5.40 10.03
CA ASP A 181 24.91 6.38 10.81
C ASP A 181 23.46 6.43 10.29
N LEU A 182 23.28 6.38 8.97
CA LEU A 182 21.96 6.41 8.33
C LEU A 182 21.10 5.20 8.68
N ARG A 183 21.68 4.00 8.77
CA ARG A 183 20.93 2.79 9.17
C ARG A 183 20.43 2.88 10.61
N SER A 184 21.25 3.42 11.50
CA SER A 184 20.87 3.65 12.90
C SER A 184 19.76 4.69 13.01
N GLU A 185 19.87 5.79 12.27
CA GLU A 185 18.86 6.85 12.26
C GLU A 185 17.53 6.40 11.66
N PHE A 186 17.54 5.74 10.49
CA PHE A 186 16.32 5.22 9.87
C PHE A 186 15.58 4.24 10.79
N ARG A 187 16.31 3.33 11.48
CA ARG A 187 15.72 2.39 12.43
C ARG A 187 15.12 3.05 13.66
N LYS A 188 15.75 4.13 14.16
CA LYS A 188 15.26 4.85 15.35
C LYS A 188 14.08 5.74 15.03
N ARG A 189 14.08 6.39 13.86
CA ARG A 189 13.14 7.47 13.50
C ARG A 189 12.85 7.46 11.99
N PRO A 190 12.15 6.44 11.48
CA PRO A 190 11.90 6.29 10.04
C PRO A 190 11.11 7.47 9.46
N GLY A 191 10.06 7.93 10.15
CA GLY A 191 9.22 9.05 9.70
C GLY A 191 9.97 10.38 9.56
N SER A 192 10.83 10.71 10.54
CA SER A 192 11.65 11.93 10.49
C SER A 192 12.76 11.85 9.45
N PHE A 193 13.36 10.67 9.26
CA PHE A 193 14.33 10.42 8.20
C PHE A 193 13.72 10.64 6.81
N LEU A 194 12.54 10.07 6.57
CA LEU A 194 11.85 10.22 5.29
C LEU A 194 11.45 11.68 5.03
N ARG A 195 11.03 12.40 6.08
CA ARG A 195 10.72 13.83 5.99
C ARG A 195 11.93 14.69 5.62
N GLY A 196 13.15 14.34 6.05
CA GLY A 196 14.32 15.12 5.66
C GLY A 196 14.69 15.00 4.16
N LEU A 197 14.10 14.03 3.44
CA LEU A 197 14.28 13.91 1.98
C LEU A 197 13.44 14.93 1.18
N THR A 198 12.42 15.54 1.80
CA THR A 198 11.40 16.31 1.07
C THR A 198 11.96 17.58 0.43
N ASP A 199 12.96 18.22 1.03
CA ASP A 199 13.58 19.43 0.48
C ASP A 199 14.33 19.12 -0.82
N THR A 200 15.11 18.03 -0.83
CA THR A 200 15.81 17.56 -2.02
C THR A 200 14.84 17.13 -3.12
N ILE A 201 13.76 16.42 -2.76
CA ILE A 201 12.68 16.05 -3.69
C ILE A 201 12.07 17.31 -4.31
N ARG A 202 11.74 18.30 -3.49
CA ARG A 202 11.15 19.56 -3.93
C ARG A 202 12.03 20.27 -4.93
N LEU A 203 13.34 20.40 -4.67
CA LEU A 203 14.28 21.05 -5.58
C LEU A 203 14.34 20.35 -6.93
N LYS A 204 14.41 19.01 -6.94
CA LYS A 204 14.40 18.22 -8.18
C LYS A 204 13.10 18.41 -8.96
N ILE A 205 11.95 18.40 -8.29
CA ILE A 205 10.66 18.60 -8.95
C ILE A 205 10.52 20.01 -9.55
N LEU A 206 10.90 21.03 -8.79
CA LEU A 206 10.78 22.42 -9.25
C LEU A 206 11.72 22.76 -10.41
N SER A 207 12.78 21.97 -10.65
CA SER A 207 13.64 22.08 -11.84
C SER A 207 12.90 21.84 -13.17
N CYS A 208 11.69 21.28 -13.14
CA CYS A 208 10.86 21.09 -14.33
C CYS A 208 10.04 22.34 -14.73
N GLU A 209 10.16 23.45 -13.99
CA GLU A 209 9.45 24.71 -14.26
C GLU A 209 7.93 24.50 -14.43
N ASP A 210 7.40 24.68 -15.65
CA ASP A 210 5.99 24.52 -15.98
C ASP A 210 5.68 23.16 -16.65
N ALA A 211 6.69 22.33 -16.92
CA ALA A 211 6.49 20.98 -17.44
C ALA A 211 5.98 20.04 -16.33
N VAL A 212 5.12 19.09 -16.70
CA VAL A 212 4.64 18.03 -15.80
C VAL A 212 5.82 17.11 -15.42
N PRO A 213 6.21 17.06 -14.13
CA PRO A 213 7.25 16.15 -13.68
C PRO A 213 6.70 14.72 -13.63
N VAL A 214 7.34 13.80 -14.37
CA VAL A 214 7.06 12.37 -14.38
C VAL A 214 8.17 11.65 -13.62
N ILE A 215 7.87 11.22 -12.41
CA ILE A 215 8.83 10.86 -11.37
C ILE A 215 8.85 9.34 -11.21
N THR A 216 10.04 8.74 -11.12
CA THR A 216 10.16 7.31 -10.78
C THR A 216 9.74 7.07 -9.33
N GLY A 217 9.02 5.96 -9.07
CA GLY A 217 8.66 5.55 -7.71
C GLY A 217 9.85 5.23 -6.80
N PHE A 218 11.02 4.97 -7.36
CA PHE A 218 12.26 4.67 -6.72
C PHE A 218 13.01 5.98 -6.52
N PHE A 219 13.30 6.29 -5.26
CA PHE A 219 13.94 7.54 -4.82
C PHE A 219 15.29 7.30 -4.13
N GLY A 220 15.89 6.13 -4.38
CA GLY A 220 17.26 5.82 -4.00
C GLY A 220 17.41 4.69 -2.99
N ALA A 221 18.66 4.25 -2.86
CA ALA A 221 19.03 3.17 -1.96
C ALA A 221 18.90 3.63 -0.51
N MET A 222 17.90 3.09 0.18
CA MET A 222 17.74 3.28 1.62
C MET A 222 18.80 2.45 2.38
N PRO A 223 19.14 2.83 3.62
CA PRO A 223 19.98 2.00 4.47
C PRO A 223 19.32 0.62 4.68
N GLY A 224 19.88 -0.44 4.09
CA GLY A 224 19.30 -1.79 4.12
C GLY A 224 18.55 -2.24 2.85
N SER A 225 18.56 -1.42 1.78
CA SER A 225 17.75 -1.53 0.54
C SER A 225 16.30 -1.08 0.70
N LEU A 226 15.85 -0.27 -0.26
CA LEU A 226 14.46 0.22 -0.29
C LEU A 226 13.47 -0.94 -0.41
N ILE A 227 13.85 -1.97 -1.15
CA ILE A 227 13.00 -3.12 -1.44
C ILE A 227 12.94 -4.08 -0.26
N LYS A 228 14.02 -4.23 0.52
CA LYS A 228 13.97 -5.05 1.73
C LYS A 228 13.25 -4.35 2.87
N GLU A 229 13.51 -3.05 3.06
CA GLU A 229 12.97 -2.29 4.20
C GLU A 229 11.50 -1.86 4.00
N VAL A 230 11.10 -1.50 2.78
CA VAL A 230 9.72 -1.05 2.47
C VAL A 230 8.92 -2.10 1.70
N SER A 231 9.58 -3.02 0.99
CA SER A 231 8.92 -4.06 0.20
C SER A 231 7.94 -3.49 -0.84
N ARG A 232 6.77 -4.12 -1.03
CA ARG A 232 5.74 -3.68 -1.96
C ARG A 232 5.09 -2.39 -1.44
N GLY A 233 5.13 -1.33 -2.26
CA GLY A 233 4.48 -0.05 -1.93
C GLY A 233 5.44 1.15 -1.84
N TYR A 234 6.74 0.96 -2.09
CA TYR A 234 7.70 2.09 -2.09
C TYR A 234 7.33 3.19 -3.09
N SER A 235 6.70 2.89 -4.24
CA SER A 235 6.24 3.93 -5.18
C SER A 235 5.09 4.77 -4.58
N ASP A 236 4.25 4.19 -3.70
CA ASP A 236 3.22 4.94 -2.98
C ASP A 236 3.87 5.85 -1.94
N LEU A 237 4.90 5.35 -1.23
CA LEU A 237 5.72 6.15 -0.32
C LEU A 237 6.41 7.32 -1.04
N CYS A 238 7.01 7.08 -2.21
CA CYS A 238 7.59 8.15 -3.04
C CYS A 238 6.55 9.22 -3.38
N ALA A 239 5.34 8.81 -3.75
CA ALA A 239 4.26 9.74 -4.06
C ALA A 239 3.80 10.54 -2.83
N ALA A 240 3.76 9.94 -1.65
CA ALA A 240 3.56 10.67 -0.40
C ALA A 240 4.68 11.68 -0.14
N LEU A 241 5.94 11.30 -0.28
CA LEU A 241 7.07 12.22 -0.10
C LEU A 241 7.02 13.38 -1.10
N CYS A 242 6.66 13.12 -2.36
CA CYS A 242 6.43 14.17 -3.36
C CYS A 242 5.27 15.09 -2.95
N ALA A 243 4.17 14.53 -2.41
CA ALA A 243 3.03 15.32 -1.98
C ALA A 243 3.38 16.23 -0.80
N VAL A 244 4.13 15.71 0.18
CA VAL A 244 4.64 16.49 1.32
C VAL A 244 5.62 17.57 0.84
N ALA A 245 6.59 17.20 0.00
CA ALA A 245 7.59 18.12 -0.56
C ALA A 245 6.97 19.31 -1.32
N LEU A 246 5.86 19.07 -2.04
CA LEU A 246 5.15 20.07 -2.82
C LEU A 246 4.07 20.83 -2.04
N ASN A 247 3.79 20.42 -0.79
CA ASN A 247 2.61 20.86 -0.04
C ASN A 247 1.33 20.70 -0.87
N ALA A 248 1.15 19.51 -1.44
CA ALA A 248 0.04 19.19 -2.33
C ALA A 248 -1.29 19.20 -1.58
N VAL A 249 -2.36 19.64 -2.24
CA VAL A 249 -3.71 19.65 -1.64
C VAL A 249 -4.26 18.23 -1.49
N GLN A 250 -3.77 17.31 -2.32
CA GLN A 250 -4.22 15.93 -2.35
C GLN A 250 -3.17 15.05 -3.04
N LEU A 251 -2.96 13.86 -2.47
CA LEU A 251 -2.30 12.73 -3.14
C LEU A 251 -3.38 11.85 -3.77
N GLN A 252 -3.25 11.49 -5.05
CA GLN A 252 -4.15 10.58 -5.75
C GLN A 252 -3.41 9.29 -6.10
N ILE A 253 -3.94 8.15 -5.68
CA ILE A 253 -3.44 6.84 -6.09
C ILE A 253 -4.45 6.20 -7.04
N TRP A 254 -4.03 6.02 -8.28
CA TRP A 254 -4.82 5.50 -9.38
C TRP A 254 -4.60 3.99 -9.53
N LYS A 255 -5.69 3.23 -9.43
CA LYS A 255 -5.75 1.76 -9.47
C LYS A 255 -6.82 1.27 -10.45
N GLU A 256 -7.00 -0.04 -10.56
CA GLU A 256 -8.05 -0.69 -11.41
C GLU A 256 -9.36 -0.93 -10.65
N VAL A 257 -9.53 -0.30 -9.48
CA VAL A 257 -10.70 -0.44 -8.61
C VAL A 257 -11.19 0.94 -8.20
N ASP A 258 -12.50 1.09 -8.00
CA ASP A 258 -13.13 2.37 -7.65
C ASP A 258 -12.63 2.95 -6.33
N GLY A 259 -12.26 2.11 -5.37
CA GLY A 259 -11.72 2.55 -4.10
C GLY A 259 -11.78 1.43 -3.07
N VAL A 260 -12.06 1.79 -1.82
CA VAL A 260 -12.24 0.85 -0.71
C VAL A 260 -13.72 0.51 -0.59
N PHE A 261 -14.02 -0.77 -0.44
CA PHE A 261 -15.37 -1.26 -0.26
C PHE A 261 -15.58 -1.73 1.19
N THR A 262 -16.83 -1.81 1.63
CA THR A 262 -17.22 -2.35 2.94
C THR A 262 -16.83 -3.83 3.13
N ALA A 263 -16.61 -4.55 2.04
CA ALA A 263 -16.09 -5.92 1.96
C ALA A 263 -15.51 -6.14 0.54
N ASP A 264 -14.75 -7.22 0.30
CA ASP A 264 -14.30 -7.55 -1.06
C ASP A 264 -15.52 -7.80 -1.98
N PRO A 265 -15.76 -6.99 -3.04
CA PRO A 265 -16.91 -7.15 -3.92
C PRO A 265 -16.92 -8.48 -4.70
N ARG A 266 -15.79 -9.18 -4.78
CA ARG A 266 -15.70 -10.51 -5.38
C ARG A 266 -16.24 -11.61 -4.46
N LYS A 267 -16.17 -11.38 -3.14
CA LYS A 267 -16.71 -12.28 -2.11
C LYS A 267 -18.13 -11.87 -1.72
N ILE A 268 -18.40 -10.58 -1.54
CA ILE A 268 -19.70 -10.04 -1.10
C ILE A 268 -20.31 -9.15 -2.17
N ARG A 269 -21.38 -9.62 -2.82
CA ARG A 269 -22.06 -8.87 -3.91
C ARG A 269 -22.63 -7.52 -3.45
N ASP A 270 -23.10 -7.44 -2.20
CA ASP A 270 -23.68 -6.24 -1.61
C ASP A 270 -22.63 -5.24 -1.06
N ALA A 271 -21.35 -5.48 -1.34
CA ALA A 271 -20.28 -4.59 -0.92
C ALA A 271 -20.47 -3.19 -1.51
N ARG A 272 -20.37 -2.16 -0.65
CA ARG A 272 -20.58 -0.76 -1.04
C ARG A 272 -19.25 -0.02 -1.09
N LEU A 273 -19.07 0.83 -2.08
CA LEU A 273 -17.95 1.76 -2.15
C LEU A 273 -18.04 2.75 -0.98
N LEU A 274 -16.95 2.89 -0.24
CA LEU A 274 -16.82 3.88 0.81
C LEU A 274 -16.37 5.21 0.20
N ALA A 275 -17.14 6.27 0.39
CA ALA A 275 -16.73 7.60 -0.07
C ALA A 275 -15.53 8.12 0.74
N THR A 276 -15.48 7.82 2.04
CA THR A 276 -14.43 8.30 2.95
C THR A 276 -14.07 7.29 4.04
N ILE A 277 -12.79 7.22 4.38
CA ILE A 277 -12.26 6.51 5.57
C ILE A 277 -11.19 7.35 6.27
N THR A 278 -10.85 7.00 7.50
CA THR A 278 -9.71 7.58 8.23
C THR A 278 -8.39 6.90 7.86
N SER A 279 -7.26 7.58 8.07
CA SER A 279 -5.92 7.03 7.87
C SER A 279 -5.66 5.81 8.76
N GLU A 280 -6.16 5.83 9.99
CA GLU A 280 -6.12 4.71 10.92
C GLU A 280 -6.87 3.48 10.38
N GLU A 281 -8.11 3.64 9.89
CA GLU A 281 -8.86 2.54 9.27
C GLU A 281 -8.16 2.00 8.02
N ALA A 282 -7.58 2.89 7.20
CA ALA A 282 -6.83 2.51 6.02
C ALA A 282 -5.56 1.70 6.37
N ALA A 283 -4.86 2.05 7.44
CA ALA A 283 -3.67 1.34 7.89
C ALA A 283 -4.00 -0.10 8.33
N GLU A 284 -5.10 -0.29 9.07
CA GLU A 284 -5.59 -1.62 9.49
C GLU A 284 -6.01 -2.47 8.28
N LEU A 285 -6.63 -1.86 7.27
CA LEU A 285 -7.05 -2.56 6.05
C LEU A 285 -5.86 -3.14 5.28
N THR A 286 -4.76 -2.39 5.18
CA THR A 286 -3.54 -2.87 4.52
C THR A 286 -2.98 -4.12 5.18
N TYR A 287 -2.97 -4.16 6.52
CA TYR A 287 -2.39 -5.30 7.25
C TYR A 287 -3.25 -6.57 7.13
N HIS A 288 -4.58 -6.44 7.03
CA HIS A 288 -5.53 -7.57 7.06
C HIS A 288 -6.08 -8.00 5.70
N GLY A 289 -5.29 -7.83 4.63
CA GLY A 289 -5.54 -8.48 3.34
C GLY A 289 -6.23 -7.63 2.27
N SER A 290 -6.51 -6.35 2.54
CA SER A 290 -6.89 -5.39 1.49
C SER A 290 -5.63 -4.62 1.09
N GLU A 291 -4.94 -5.01 0.01
CA GLU A 291 -3.78 -4.27 -0.53
C GLU A 291 -4.17 -2.83 -0.90
N VAL A 292 -4.09 -1.91 0.05
CA VAL A 292 -4.45 -0.53 -0.19
C VAL A 292 -3.21 0.34 -0.20
N ILE A 293 -2.50 0.55 0.91
CA ILE A 293 -1.38 1.51 0.96
C ILE A 293 -0.36 1.13 2.05
N HIS A 294 0.94 1.24 1.77
CA HIS A 294 2.00 0.95 2.75
C HIS A 294 1.89 1.85 4.01
N PRO A 295 2.10 1.35 5.25
CA PRO A 295 1.95 2.14 6.48
C PRO A 295 2.77 3.43 6.52
N LEU A 296 4.05 3.38 6.12
CA LEU A 296 4.90 4.58 6.02
C LEU A 296 4.32 5.65 5.09
N THR A 297 3.60 5.26 4.03
CA THR A 297 2.94 6.22 3.14
C THR A 297 1.85 6.98 3.90
N ILE A 298 1.06 6.26 4.70
CA ILE A 298 -0.02 6.83 5.51
C ILE A 298 0.57 7.77 6.57
N GLU A 299 1.61 7.36 7.29
CA GLU A 299 2.29 8.19 8.30
C GLU A 299 2.74 9.54 7.73
N GLN A 300 3.39 9.54 6.56
CA GLN A 300 3.90 10.78 5.95
C GLN A 300 2.80 11.78 5.58
N ILE A 301 1.68 11.31 5.04
CA ILE A 301 0.56 12.19 4.68
C ILE A 301 -0.27 12.62 5.91
N ASP A 302 -0.35 11.77 6.92
CA ASP A 302 -1.09 12.03 8.16
C ASP A 302 -0.44 13.19 8.92
N ASP A 303 0.87 13.10 9.14
CA ASP A 303 1.65 14.15 9.79
C ASP A 303 1.67 15.46 9.00
N ALA A 304 1.45 15.41 7.68
CA ALA A 304 1.39 16.59 6.81
C ALA A 304 -0.04 17.12 6.63
N GLY A 305 -1.06 16.43 7.14
CA GLY A 305 -2.47 16.81 6.96
C GLY A 305 -2.97 16.71 5.51
N ILE A 306 -2.32 15.91 4.66
CA ILE A 306 -2.65 15.79 3.23
C ILE A 306 -3.64 14.63 3.02
N PRO A 307 -4.83 14.86 2.45
CA PRO A 307 -5.75 13.77 2.13
C PRO A 307 -5.23 12.93 0.95
N LEU A 308 -5.41 11.61 1.03
CA LEU A 308 -5.14 10.68 -0.05
C LEU A 308 -6.44 10.23 -0.68
N ARG A 309 -6.55 10.26 -2.01
CA ARG A 309 -7.71 9.77 -2.76
C ARG A 309 -7.36 8.57 -3.62
N LEU A 310 -8.08 7.46 -3.41
CA LEU A 310 -8.03 6.28 -4.26
C LEU A 310 -9.00 6.46 -5.42
N LYS A 311 -8.52 6.25 -6.65
CA LYS A 311 -9.30 6.43 -7.87
C LYS A 311 -9.10 5.27 -8.84
N ASN A 312 -10.07 5.11 -9.74
CA ASN A 312 -10.04 4.09 -10.78
C ASN A 312 -9.60 4.65 -12.14
N VAL A 313 -8.62 4.01 -12.77
CA VAL A 313 -8.10 4.41 -14.10
C VAL A 313 -9.10 4.08 -15.21
N THR A 314 -9.97 3.08 -15.01
CA THR A 314 -11.02 2.71 -15.97
C THR A 314 -12.30 3.53 -15.80
N ASN A 315 -12.48 4.16 -14.62
CA ASN A 315 -13.59 5.06 -14.33
C ASN A 315 -13.08 6.40 -13.77
N PRO A 316 -12.47 7.28 -14.61
CA PRO A 316 -11.81 8.51 -14.14
C PRO A 316 -12.74 9.52 -13.44
N HIS A 317 -14.01 9.52 -13.84
CA HIS A 317 -15.05 10.39 -13.28
C HIS A 317 -15.58 9.90 -11.93
N GLY A 318 -15.29 8.65 -11.55
CA GLY A 318 -15.62 8.13 -10.23
C GLY A 318 -15.02 8.98 -9.10
N PHE A 319 -15.79 9.18 -8.03
CA PHE A 319 -15.35 9.89 -6.83
C PHE A 319 -14.26 9.12 -6.06
N GLY A 320 -14.36 7.79 -6.11
CA GLY A 320 -13.52 6.86 -5.37
C GLY A 320 -13.60 7.02 -3.86
N THR A 321 -12.50 6.75 -3.16
CA THR A 321 -12.45 6.83 -1.69
C THR A 321 -11.43 7.86 -1.24
N ILE A 322 -11.81 8.76 -0.34
CA ILE A 322 -10.89 9.72 0.30
C ILE A 322 -10.48 9.18 1.68
N ILE A 323 -9.18 9.07 1.89
CA ILE A 323 -8.55 8.78 3.16
C ILE A 323 -8.16 10.11 3.78
N TYR A 324 -8.83 10.46 4.87
CA TYR A 324 -8.53 11.67 5.63
C TYR A 324 -7.53 11.38 6.74
N PRO A 325 -6.58 12.29 6.96
CA PRO A 325 -5.72 12.25 8.13
C PRO A 325 -6.53 12.20 9.43
N SER A 326 -6.13 11.30 10.32
CA SER A 326 -6.65 11.19 11.67
C SER A 326 -6.21 12.41 12.45
N THR A 327 -7.11 12.94 13.28
CA THR A 327 -6.79 14.14 14.06
C THR A 327 -5.95 13.68 15.25
N ASN A 328 -4.71 14.14 15.33
CA ASN A 328 -3.68 13.69 16.27
C ASN A 328 -3.96 14.14 17.73
N GLU A 329 -5.19 13.94 18.22
CA GLU A 329 -5.51 14.10 19.65
C GLU A 329 -5.07 12.89 20.49
N VAL A 330 -4.66 11.78 19.86
CA VAL A 330 -4.48 10.48 20.53
C VAL A 330 -3.10 10.27 21.17
N LEU A 331 -2.07 11.05 20.79
CA LEU A 331 -0.76 11.01 21.48
C LEU A 331 -0.62 12.03 22.62
N SER A 332 -1.60 12.90 22.81
CA SER A 332 -1.71 13.66 24.05
C SER A 332 -2.28 12.73 25.12
N ARG A 333 -1.45 12.38 26.12
CA ARG A 333 -1.77 11.62 27.34
C ARG A 333 -3.27 11.55 27.69
N PRO A 334 -3.78 10.39 28.18
CA PRO A 334 -5.19 10.26 28.53
C PRO A 334 -5.63 11.44 29.41
N ARG A 335 -6.56 12.27 28.90
CA ARG A 335 -7.09 13.48 29.54
C ARG A 335 -7.98 13.13 30.73
N TYR A 336 -7.45 12.40 31.71
CA TYR A 336 -7.96 12.43 33.07
C TYR A 336 -7.23 13.57 33.77
N PHE A 337 -7.97 14.63 34.14
CA PHE A 337 -7.49 15.86 34.80
C PHE A 337 -6.77 16.89 33.90
N GLN A 338 -7.53 17.80 33.29
CA GLN A 338 -7.21 19.24 33.28
C GLN A 338 -8.40 20.08 32.79
N ARG A 339 -8.60 21.24 33.41
CA ARG A 339 -9.61 22.26 33.03
C ARG A 339 -9.24 22.90 31.69
N PRO A 340 -10.23 23.33 30.88
CA PRO A 340 -9.98 23.84 29.54
C PRO A 340 -9.28 25.20 29.57
N THR A 341 -8.14 25.31 28.88
CA THR A 341 -7.56 26.58 28.46
C THR A 341 -7.69 26.70 26.94
N ASN A 342 -8.25 27.82 26.50
CA ASN A 342 -8.52 28.14 25.10
C ASN A 342 -7.22 28.20 24.29
N VAL A 343 -7.09 27.33 23.29
CA VAL A 343 -6.11 27.47 22.21
C VAL A 343 -6.88 27.81 20.94
N ILE A 344 -6.49 28.91 20.30
CA ILE A 344 -7.13 29.51 19.14
C ILE A 344 -6.79 28.69 17.89
N GLU A 345 -7.82 28.12 17.25
CA GLU A 345 -7.71 27.43 15.97
C GLU A 345 -7.51 28.44 14.83
N HIS A 346 -6.42 28.29 14.07
CA HIS A 346 -6.28 28.94 12.77
C HIS A 346 -7.02 28.12 11.71
N THR A 347 -8.22 28.57 11.35
CA THR A 347 -9.06 27.98 10.30
C THR A 347 -8.50 28.31 8.91
N THR A 348 -8.06 27.29 8.17
CA THR A 348 -7.89 27.35 6.71
C THR A 348 -9.16 26.83 6.01
N HIS A 349 -9.49 27.44 4.87
CA HIS A 349 -10.76 27.38 4.13
C HIS A 349 -11.20 26.00 3.54
N SER A 350 -10.75 24.85 4.05
CA SER A 350 -11.16 23.50 3.56
C SER A 350 -11.97 22.67 4.58
N SER A 351 -12.20 23.18 5.79
CA SER A 351 -12.81 22.43 6.89
C SER A 351 -14.29 22.09 6.68
N SER A 352 -15.07 22.95 6.00
CA SER A 352 -16.53 22.75 5.83
C SER A 352 -16.86 21.54 4.96
N ASP A 353 -16.13 21.32 3.86
CA ASP A 353 -16.40 20.23 2.92
C ASP A 353 -15.96 18.88 3.49
N LYS A 354 -14.84 18.84 4.22
CA LYS A 354 -14.39 17.64 4.97
C LYS A 354 -15.44 17.24 6.01
N THR A 355 -15.81 18.16 6.90
CA THR A 355 -16.74 17.86 7.99
C THR A 355 -18.11 17.46 7.48
N GLY A 356 -18.64 18.15 6.45
CA GLY A 356 -19.90 17.79 5.81
C GLY A 356 -19.87 16.38 5.18
N LEU A 357 -18.83 16.06 4.42
CA LEU A 357 -18.70 14.75 3.78
C LEU A 357 -18.55 13.63 4.81
N MET A 358 -17.73 13.83 5.86
CA MET A 358 -17.56 12.84 6.91
C MET A 358 -18.86 12.62 7.70
N ILE A 359 -19.61 13.67 8.03
CA ILE A 359 -20.93 13.56 8.69
C ILE A 359 -21.92 12.78 7.82
N SER A 360 -22.00 13.10 6.53
CA SER A 360 -22.89 12.38 5.60
C SER A 360 -22.55 10.89 5.46
N ASN A 361 -21.31 10.49 5.76
CA ASN A 361 -20.85 9.11 5.75
C ASN A 361 -20.86 8.44 7.14
N GLY A 362 -21.52 9.07 8.12
CA GLY A 362 -21.76 8.49 9.45
C GLY A 362 -20.63 8.70 10.45
N TYR A 363 -19.69 9.61 10.17
CA TYR A 363 -18.67 10.05 11.13
C TYR A 363 -19.14 11.27 11.92
N TYR A 364 -18.89 11.33 13.22
CA TYR A 364 -19.38 12.40 14.09
C TYR A 364 -18.27 12.98 14.96
N GLY A 365 -18.49 14.19 15.48
CA GLY A 365 -17.58 14.87 16.42
C GLY A 365 -16.20 15.22 15.86
N PRO A 366 -15.34 15.85 16.67
CA PRO A 366 -14.02 16.35 16.23
C PRO A 366 -13.04 15.22 15.86
N GLY A 367 -13.18 14.06 16.49
CA GLY A 367 -12.39 12.86 16.19
C GLY A 367 -12.93 12.02 15.02
N HIS A 368 -13.98 12.47 14.33
CA HIS A 368 -14.64 11.75 13.23
C HIS A 368 -14.90 10.27 13.56
N TYR A 369 -15.73 9.99 14.56
CA TYR A 369 -16.04 8.64 15.01
C TYR A 369 -17.27 8.05 14.30
N ARG A 370 -17.24 6.74 14.00
CA ARG A 370 -18.39 6.01 13.45
C ARG A 370 -18.99 5.07 14.50
N ARG A 371 -20.32 4.94 14.54
CA ARG A 371 -21.04 4.11 15.53
C ARG A 371 -21.05 2.61 15.21
N ARG A 372 -20.73 2.25 13.97
CA ARG A 372 -20.68 0.86 13.49
C ARG A 372 -19.34 0.62 12.82
N PRO A 373 -18.88 -0.64 12.74
CA PRO A 373 -17.72 -0.99 11.94
C PRO A 373 -17.87 -0.52 10.49
N THR A 374 -16.73 -0.23 9.87
CA THR A 374 -16.64 0.38 8.54
C THR A 374 -16.42 -0.69 7.46
N VAL A 375 -15.59 -1.70 7.74
CA VAL A 375 -15.18 -2.73 6.78
C VAL A 375 -15.08 -4.10 7.44
N VAL A 376 -15.38 -5.15 6.67
CA VAL A 376 -14.99 -6.53 6.97
C VAL A 376 -14.09 -7.06 5.86
N THR A 377 -12.98 -7.72 6.22
CA THR A 377 -12.01 -8.31 5.28
C THR A 377 -11.65 -9.72 5.74
N SER A 378 -11.10 -10.53 4.83
CA SER A 378 -10.52 -11.82 5.19
C SER A 378 -9.12 -12.02 4.60
N LYS A 379 -8.30 -12.77 5.32
CA LYS A 379 -7.01 -13.30 4.85
C LYS A 379 -7.08 -14.82 4.88
N ASP A 380 -6.95 -15.42 3.70
CA ASP A 380 -7.03 -16.86 3.49
C ASP A 380 -5.64 -17.51 3.70
N CYS A 381 -5.57 -18.85 3.68
CA CYS A 381 -4.32 -19.61 3.84
C CYS A 381 -3.58 -19.30 5.16
N ILE A 382 -4.34 -19.34 6.26
CA ILE A 382 -3.80 -19.13 7.61
C ILE A 382 -3.65 -20.46 8.33
N GLU A 383 -2.59 -20.55 9.10
CA GLU A 383 -2.32 -21.66 10.00
C GLU A 383 -2.19 -21.13 11.42
N ILE A 384 -2.66 -21.90 12.41
CA ILE A 384 -2.47 -21.57 13.83
C ILE A 384 -1.44 -22.51 14.41
N LEU A 385 -0.41 -21.92 15.01
CA LEU A 385 0.59 -22.62 15.81
C LEU A 385 0.31 -22.38 17.29
N ASN A 386 -0.01 -23.44 18.02
CA ASN A 386 -0.19 -23.42 19.47
C ASN A 386 1.03 -24.03 20.14
N ILE A 387 1.79 -23.21 20.87
CA ILE A 387 3.02 -23.59 21.56
C ILE A 387 2.75 -23.54 23.06
N ARG A 388 2.84 -24.68 23.74
CA ARG A 388 2.73 -24.77 25.19
C ARG A 388 4.10 -24.96 25.81
N SER A 389 4.52 -24.02 26.66
CA SER A 389 5.79 -24.09 27.37
C SER A 389 5.85 -25.29 28.33
N HIS A 390 7.03 -25.89 28.45
CA HIS A 390 7.33 -26.86 29.51
C HIS A 390 7.43 -26.22 30.91
N GLY A 391 7.44 -24.89 31.02
CA GLY A 391 7.50 -24.17 32.30
C GLY A 391 8.90 -24.04 32.89
N THR A 392 9.94 -24.37 32.12
CA THR A 392 11.35 -24.33 32.54
C THR A 392 12.02 -22.96 32.39
N VAL A 393 11.39 -22.04 31.64
CA VAL A 393 11.91 -20.70 31.33
C VAL A 393 10.88 -19.63 31.67
N SER A 394 11.34 -18.42 31.96
CA SER A 394 10.45 -17.28 32.16
C SER A 394 9.65 -16.97 30.88
N ARG A 395 8.49 -16.32 31.03
CA ARG A 395 7.65 -15.93 29.89
C ARG A 395 8.39 -15.03 28.90
N GLN A 396 9.20 -14.09 29.39
CA GLN A 396 9.98 -13.19 28.53
C GLN A 396 10.98 -13.97 27.68
N THR A 397 11.69 -14.91 28.29
CA THR A 397 12.66 -15.76 27.59
C THR A 397 11.96 -16.70 26.60
N PHE A 398 10.80 -17.25 26.97
CA PHE A 398 9.98 -18.08 26.07
C PHE A 398 9.57 -17.31 24.82
N LEU A 399 9.00 -16.10 24.98
CA LEU A 399 8.61 -15.25 23.85
C LEU A 399 9.81 -14.85 22.98
N SER A 400 10.92 -14.45 23.60
CA SER A 400 12.15 -14.07 22.88
C SER A 400 12.68 -15.21 22.01
N ARG A 401 12.70 -16.45 22.52
CA ARG A 401 13.17 -17.62 21.76
C ARG A 401 12.26 -17.95 20.60
N ILE A 402 10.95 -17.91 20.82
CA ILE A 402 9.97 -18.15 19.76
C ILE A 402 10.07 -17.09 18.66
N SER A 403 10.16 -15.80 19.01
CA SER A 403 10.32 -14.73 18.03
C SER A 403 11.61 -14.89 17.22
N ALA A 404 12.73 -15.24 17.84
CA ALA A 404 13.99 -15.49 17.14
C ALA A 404 13.88 -16.69 16.18
N CYS A 405 13.17 -17.75 16.58
CA CYS A 405 12.93 -18.90 15.72
C CYS A 405 12.14 -18.51 14.46
N PHE A 406 11.08 -17.72 14.59
CA PHE A 406 10.32 -17.23 13.43
C PHE A 406 11.15 -16.35 12.50
N GLU A 407 12.04 -15.51 13.05
CA GLU A 407 12.94 -14.65 12.27
C GLU A 407 13.96 -15.46 11.46
N ILE A 408 14.51 -16.54 12.03
CA ILE A 408 15.45 -17.44 11.33
C ILE A 408 14.80 -18.11 10.11
N HIS A 409 13.52 -18.47 10.22
CA HIS A 409 12.77 -19.17 9.17
C HIS A 409 11.98 -18.24 8.23
N ASP A 410 12.16 -16.92 8.37
CA ASP A 410 11.45 -15.89 7.58
C ASP A 410 9.91 -16.04 7.61
N ILE A 411 9.38 -16.43 8.78
CA ILE A 411 7.94 -16.64 8.97
C ILE A 411 7.27 -15.35 9.41
N THR A 412 6.32 -14.89 8.61
CA THR A 412 5.51 -13.70 8.93
C THR A 412 4.35 -14.08 9.86
N ILE A 413 4.24 -13.37 10.98
CA ILE A 413 3.19 -13.54 11.97
C ILE A 413 2.09 -12.50 11.73
N ASP A 414 0.83 -12.94 11.73
CA ASP A 414 -0.35 -12.08 11.57
C ASP A 414 -1.01 -11.74 12.91
N LEU A 415 -1.25 -12.74 13.76
CA LEU A 415 -1.91 -12.55 15.05
C LEU A 415 -1.17 -13.32 16.13
N ILE A 416 -1.11 -12.74 17.33
CA ILE A 416 -0.54 -13.37 18.51
C ILE A 416 -1.55 -13.28 19.63
N ASN A 417 -1.87 -14.42 20.24
CA ASN A 417 -2.59 -14.49 21.51
C ASN A 417 -1.73 -15.25 22.51
N SER A 418 -1.62 -14.74 23.73
CA SER A 418 -0.75 -15.34 24.76
C SER A 418 -1.49 -15.54 26.07
N SER A 419 -1.28 -16.71 26.68
CA SER A 419 -1.65 -17.01 28.06
C SER A 419 -0.40 -17.09 28.94
N GLN A 420 -0.54 -17.58 30.18
CA GLN A 420 0.60 -17.76 31.08
C GLN A 420 1.60 -18.81 30.57
N GLN A 421 1.13 -19.87 29.91
CA GLN A 421 1.96 -21.00 29.49
C GLN A 421 1.79 -21.37 28.01
N THR A 422 0.87 -20.73 27.29
CA THR A 422 0.62 -21.00 25.87
C THR A 422 0.76 -19.74 25.03
N LEU A 423 1.30 -19.92 23.83
CA LEU A 423 1.32 -18.93 22.77
C LEU A 423 0.57 -19.50 21.57
N SER A 424 -0.46 -18.80 21.12
CA SER A 424 -1.20 -19.11 19.91
C SER A 424 -0.85 -18.07 18.86
N VAL A 425 -0.29 -18.50 17.74
CA VAL A 425 0.19 -17.64 16.67
C VAL A 425 -0.56 -17.98 15.40
N ALA A 426 -1.25 -17.01 14.80
CA ALA A 426 -1.76 -17.14 13.45
C ALA A 426 -0.70 -16.61 12.49
N LEU A 427 -0.34 -17.41 11.50
CA LEU A 427 0.74 -17.12 10.56
C LEU A 427 0.36 -17.53 9.14
N HIS A 428 1.11 -16.99 8.18
CA HIS A 428 1.05 -17.37 6.79
C HIS A 428 2.41 -17.94 6.36
N ALA A 429 2.45 -19.21 5.99
CA ALA A 429 3.65 -19.87 5.50
C ALA A 429 3.54 -20.09 3.97
N PRO A 430 4.23 -19.29 3.15
CA PRO A 430 4.23 -19.49 1.69
C PRO A 430 5.00 -20.75 1.28
N ASP A 431 5.99 -21.15 2.09
CA ASP A 431 6.75 -22.38 1.93
C ASP A 431 6.44 -23.36 3.07
N SER A 432 5.95 -24.55 2.71
CA SER A 432 5.65 -25.61 3.68
C SER A 432 6.91 -26.17 4.33
N GLN A 433 8.07 -26.13 3.63
CA GLN A 433 9.32 -26.66 4.19
C GLN A 433 9.83 -25.81 5.34
N SER A 434 9.89 -24.48 5.17
CA SER A 434 10.30 -23.55 6.24
C SER A 434 9.44 -23.69 7.49
N LEU A 435 8.13 -23.90 7.32
CA LEU A 435 7.24 -24.11 8.46
C LEU A 435 7.53 -25.43 9.19
N GLU A 436 7.74 -26.53 8.46
CA GLU A 436 8.07 -27.82 9.07
C GLU A 436 9.37 -27.76 9.87
N HIS A 437 10.40 -27.09 9.33
CA HIS A 437 11.64 -26.82 10.04
C HIS A 437 11.42 -25.96 11.29
N CYS A 438 10.65 -24.89 11.18
CA CYS A 438 10.31 -24.05 12.33
C CYS A 438 9.55 -24.82 13.41
N VAL A 439 8.58 -25.67 13.04
CA VAL A 439 7.85 -26.51 13.99
C VAL A 439 8.79 -27.46 14.72
N SER A 440 9.75 -28.06 14.01
CA SER A 440 10.78 -28.93 14.61
C SER A 440 11.61 -28.17 15.66
N ASP A 441 12.09 -26.98 15.33
CA ASP A 441 12.90 -26.18 16.25
C ASP A 441 12.08 -25.70 17.46
N LEU A 442 10.81 -25.37 17.25
CA LEU A 442 9.93 -24.92 18.33
C LEU A 442 9.57 -26.04 19.33
N GLN A 443 9.66 -27.31 18.92
CA GLN A 443 9.46 -28.45 19.82
C GLN A 443 10.52 -28.52 20.94
N GLU A 444 11.69 -27.91 20.76
CA GLU A 444 12.68 -27.77 21.84
C GLU A 444 12.18 -26.90 23.00
N PHE A 445 11.27 -25.96 22.72
CA PHE A 445 10.78 -24.99 23.69
C PHE A 445 9.43 -25.37 24.32
N GLY A 446 8.72 -26.35 23.76
CA GLY A 446 7.41 -26.73 24.23
C GLY A 446 6.67 -27.74 23.34
N ILE A 447 5.43 -28.05 23.74
CA ILE A 447 4.52 -28.87 22.93
C ILE A 447 3.90 -27.99 21.85
N VAL A 448 4.07 -28.39 20.59
CA VAL A 448 3.62 -27.62 19.42
C VAL A 448 2.48 -28.34 18.72
N ASN A 449 1.35 -27.65 18.53
CA ASN A 449 0.20 -28.13 17.76
C ASN A 449 -0.05 -27.19 16.58
N LEU A 450 -0.13 -27.74 15.37
CA LEU A 450 -0.38 -27.01 14.14
C LEU A 450 -1.81 -27.27 13.63
N LEU A 451 -2.57 -26.21 13.41
CA LEU A 451 -3.89 -26.24 12.78
C LEU A 451 -3.81 -25.58 11.40
N LYS A 452 -4.30 -26.28 10.37
CA LYS A 452 -4.29 -25.83 8.97
C LYS A 452 -5.70 -25.57 8.45
N ASN A 453 -5.79 -25.02 7.24
CA ASN A 453 -7.04 -24.72 6.54
C ASN A 453 -7.93 -23.72 7.30
N LEU A 454 -7.31 -22.66 7.82
CA LEU A 454 -7.99 -21.58 8.53
C LEU A 454 -7.87 -20.28 7.75
N ALA A 455 -8.63 -19.29 8.20
CA ALA A 455 -8.60 -17.94 7.64
C ALA A 455 -8.92 -16.91 8.73
N ILE A 456 -8.34 -15.73 8.59
CA ILE A 456 -8.63 -14.59 9.45
C ILE A 456 -9.80 -13.82 8.84
N VAL A 457 -10.80 -13.48 9.65
CA VAL A 457 -11.84 -12.50 9.36
C VAL A 457 -11.63 -11.31 10.29
N SER A 458 -11.42 -10.13 9.72
CA SER A 458 -11.13 -8.91 10.47
C SER A 458 -12.25 -7.89 10.27
N VAL A 459 -12.73 -7.34 11.38
CA VAL A 459 -13.75 -6.29 11.41
C VAL A 459 -13.08 -5.00 11.84
N ILE A 460 -13.10 -4.01 10.95
CA ILE A 460 -12.35 -2.76 11.08
C ILE A 460 -13.33 -1.59 11.18
N GLY A 461 -13.05 -0.67 12.10
CA GLY A 461 -13.83 0.56 12.28
C GLY A 461 -13.33 1.37 13.46
N HIS A 462 -13.59 2.67 13.42
CA HIS A 462 -13.08 3.58 14.45
C HIS A 462 -13.58 3.22 15.87
N LYS A 463 -12.64 3.08 16.81
CA LYS A 463 -12.91 2.86 18.25
C LYS A 463 -13.80 1.66 18.59
N ILE A 464 -13.77 0.58 17.79
CA ILE A 464 -14.43 -0.70 18.11
C ILE A 464 -14.17 -1.17 19.55
N ARG A 465 -12.96 -0.93 20.09
CA ARG A 465 -12.63 -1.28 21.48
C ARG A 465 -13.48 -0.53 22.52
N ASN A 466 -13.84 0.72 22.23
CA ASN A 466 -14.55 1.62 23.16
C ASN A 466 -16.07 1.63 22.93
N VAL A 467 -16.56 0.99 21.87
CA VAL A 467 -17.99 0.82 21.64
C VAL A 467 -18.45 -0.49 22.28
N VAL A 468 -19.16 -0.36 23.40
CA VAL A 468 -19.79 -1.49 24.09
C VAL A 468 -20.80 -2.17 23.17
N GLY A 469 -20.70 -3.49 23.02
CA GLY A 469 -21.68 -4.32 22.30
C GLY A 469 -21.20 -4.86 20.95
N ILE A 470 -20.25 -4.20 20.26
CA ILE A 470 -19.79 -4.66 18.93
C ILE A 470 -19.23 -6.09 18.97
N GLY A 471 -18.41 -6.41 19.99
CA GLY A 471 -17.92 -7.78 20.17
C GLY A 471 -19.06 -8.79 20.31
N ALA A 472 -20.08 -8.47 21.10
CA ALA A 472 -21.26 -9.33 21.26
C ALA A 472 -22.04 -9.47 19.95
N GLU A 473 -22.21 -8.39 19.19
CA GLU A 473 -22.86 -8.44 17.86
C GLU A 473 -22.11 -9.36 16.90
N ILE A 474 -20.78 -9.25 16.81
CA ILE A 474 -19.94 -10.11 15.97
C ILE A 474 -20.07 -11.57 16.38
N PHE A 475 -19.90 -11.88 17.67
CA PHE A 475 -19.96 -13.27 18.15
C PHE A 475 -21.37 -13.87 18.03
N ASN A 476 -22.43 -13.09 18.30
CA ASN A 476 -23.81 -13.54 18.10
C ASN A 476 -24.13 -13.77 16.62
N ALA A 477 -23.59 -12.95 15.72
CA ALA A 477 -23.77 -13.11 14.29
C ALA A 477 -23.13 -14.44 13.81
N LEU A 478 -21.86 -14.68 14.19
CA LEU A 478 -21.15 -15.93 13.88
C LEU A 478 -21.80 -17.16 14.53
N ALA A 479 -22.19 -17.07 15.80
CA ALA A 479 -22.86 -18.14 16.52
C ALA A 479 -24.23 -18.49 15.91
N GLY A 480 -25.00 -17.48 15.48
CA GLY A 480 -26.26 -17.67 14.76
C GLY A 480 -26.09 -18.38 13.41
N ALA A 481 -24.92 -18.22 12.79
CA ALA A 481 -24.52 -18.95 11.58
C ALA A 481 -23.85 -20.31 11.86
N LYS A 482 -23.73 -20.70 13.15
CA LYS A 482 -23.06 -21.93 13.62
C LYS A 482 -21.59 -22.03 13.22
N ILE A 483 -20.90 -20.89 13.13
CA ILE A 483 -19.48 -20.82 12.78
C ILE A 483 -18.63 -20.94 14.05
N ASN A 484 -17.67 -21.86 14.05
CA ASN A 484 -16.74 -22.03 15.16
C ASN A 484 -15.57 -21.03 15.08
N ILE A 485 -15.09 -20.57 16.24
CA ILE A 485 -14.00 -19.62 16.36
C ILE A 485 -12.77 -20.33 16.95
N TYR A 486 -11.64 -20.27 16.25
CA TYR A 486 -10.39 -20.91 16.66
C TYR A 486 -9.46 -19.97 17.44
N LEU A 487 -9.49 -18.69 17.10
CA LEU A 487 -8.66 -17.67 17.76
C LEU A 487 -9.38 -16.32 17.68
N ILE A 488 -9.29 -15.55 18.77
CA ILE A 488 -9.74 -14.16 18.83
C ILE A 488 -8.53 -13.31 19.15
N SER A 489 -8.33 -12.25 18.39
CA SER A 489 -7.29 -11.25 18.64
C SER A 489 -7.92 -9.86 18.61
N GLN A 490 -7.82 -9.17 19.74
CA GLN A 490 -8.13 -7.76 19.87
C GLN A 490 -6.91 -7.09 20.52
N GLY A 491 -6.13 -6.39 19.69
CA GLY A 491 -4.88 -5.77 20.11
C GLY A 491 -5.07 -4.47 20.90
N ALA A 492 -3.98 -3.73 21.05
CA ALA A 492 -4.00 -2.38 21.60
C ALA A 492 -4.67 -1.37 20.64
N SER A 493 -4.72 -1.69 19.34
CA SER A 493 -5.46 -0.91 18.34
C SER A 493 -6.94 -0.85 18.74
N GLU A 494 -7.48 0.37 18.84
CA GLU A 494 -8.89 0.56 19.19
C GLU A 494 -9.83 0.23 18.02
N ILE A 495 -9.31 -0.24 16.88
CA ILE A 495 -9.92 -0.07 15.56
C ILE A 495 -10.24 -1.41 14.88
N ASN A 496 -9.81 -2.54 15.45
CA ASN A 496 -9.88 -3.84 14.79
C ASN A 496 -10.16 -4.99 15.78
N ILE A 497 -11.04 -5.90 15.37
CA ILE A 497 -11.20 -7.23 15.96
C ILE A 497 -10.95 -8.27 14.87
N SER A 498 -10.00 -9.16 15.10
CA SER A 498 -9.64 -10.24 14.18
C SER A 498 -9.99 -11.61 14.78
N ILE A 499 -10.63 -12.45 13.98
CA ILE A 499 -11.14 -13.75 14.40
C ILE A 499 -10.67 -14.79 13.39
N VAL A 500 -10.19 -15.94 13.86
CA VAL A 500 -9.81 -17.06 12.99
C VAL A 500 -10.93 -18.08 12.93
N VAL A 501 -11.36 -18.42 11.72
CA VAL A 501 -12.42 -19.39 11.42
C VAL A 501 -11.90 -20.47 10.46
N SER A 502 -12.67 -21.54 10.26
CA SER A 502 -12.40 -22.52 9.21
C SER A 502 -12.42 -21.86 7.83
N ALA A 503 -11.50 -22.23 6.94
CA ALA A 503 -11.47 -21.70 5.57
C ALA A 503 -12.78 -21.94 4.80
N GLN A 504 -13.52 -22.99 5.15
CA GLN A 504 -14.83 -23.31 4.54
C GLN A 504 -15.94 -22.33 4.98
N ASP A 505 -15.80 -21.72 6.15
CA ASP A 505 -16.82 -20.84 6.74
C ASP A 505 -16.60 -19.37 6.39
N VAL A 506 -15.48 -19.01 5.74
CA VAL A 506 -15.08 -17.62 5.48
C VAL A 506 -16.16 -16.84 4.73
N GLN A 507 -16.71 -17.43 3.67
CA GLN A 507 -17.71 -16.77 2.86
C GLN A 507 -18.95 -16.43 3.69
N LEU A 508 -19.46 -17.40 4.45
CA LEU A 508 -20.62 -17.22 5.32
C LEU A 508 -20.32 -16.23 6.46
N ALA A 509 -19.12 -16.29 7.04
CA ALA A 509 -18.69 -15.36 8.08
C ALA A 509 -18.68 -13.91 7.57
N LEU A 510 -18.11 -13.67 6.39
CA LEU A 510 -18.10 -12.35 5.76
C LEU A 510 -19.52 -11.84 5.50
N GLU A 511 -20.40 -12.66 4.93
CA GLU A 511 -21.80 -12.29 4.65
C GLU A 511 -22.56 -11.91 5.92
N VAL A 512 -22.47 -12.74 6.96
CA VAL A 512 -23.25 -12.56 8.19
C VAL A 512 -22.73 -11.37 8.99
N VAL A 513 -21.41 -11.14 9.00
CA VAL A 513 -20.81 -9.94 9.63
C VAL A 513 -21.17 -8.69 8.84
N HIS A 514 -21.08 -8.72 7.50
CA HIS A 514 -21.43 -7.59 6.64
C HIS A 514 -22.92 -7.20 6.78
N GLU A 515 -23.80 -8.18 6.86
CA GLU A 515 -25.22 -7.97 7.01
C GLU A 515 -25.58 -7.48 8.42
N LYS A 516 -25.20 -8.23 9.46
CA LYS A 516 -25.70 -8.00 10.83
C LYS A 516 -24.91 -6.96 11.61
N VAL A 517 -23.59 -6.89 11.39
CA VAL A 517 -22.70 -6.02 12.17
C VAL A 517 -22.51 -4.67 11.47
N LEU A 518 -22.21 -4.68 10.17
CA LEU A 518 -22.15 -3.43 9.39
C LEU A 518 -23.56 -2.90 9.11
N GLY A 519 -24.58 -3.76 9.15
CA GLY A 519 -25.98 -3.39 8.96
C GLY A 519 -26.33 -3.10 7.50
N ILE A 520 -25.70 -3.81 6.57
CA ILE A 520 -25.91 -3.65 5.13
C ILE A 520 -26.80 -4.80 4.66
N PRO A 521 -28.09 -4.57 4.36
CA PRO A 521 -29.02 -5.64 4.00
C PRO A 521 -28.66 -6.28 2.65
N ARG A 522 -28.96 -7.57 2.52
CA ARG A 522 -28.71 -8.36 1.31
C ARG A 522 -29.58 -7.89 0.15
N HIS A 523 -29.12 -8.10 -1.09
CA HIS A 523 -29.88 -7.80 -2.30
C HIS A 523 -31.27 -8.46 -2.30
N GLU A 524 -31.34 -9.73 -1.90
CA GLU A 524 -32.59 -10.52 -1.86
C GLU A 524 -33.59 -9.96 -0.82
N GLU A 525 -33.11 -9.45 0.31
CA GLU A 525 -33.96 -8.81 1.31
C GLU A 525 -34.51 -7.47 0.83
N LYS A 526 -33.75 -6.73 0.01
CA LYS A 526 -34.23 -5.50 -0.61
C LYS A 526 -35.31 -5.78 -1.65
N GLU A 527 -35.13 -6.78 -2.50
CA GLU A 527 -36.17 -7.18 -3.47
C GLU A 527 -37.46 -7.63 -2.76
N ASN A 528 -37.33 -8.38 -1.67
CA ASN A 528 -38.47 -8.78 -0.83
C ASN A 528 -39.07 -7.61 -0.04
N ALA A 529 -38.28 -6.62 0.38
CA ALA A 529 -38.76 -5.40 1.03
C ALA A 529 -39.48 -4.46 0.03
N PHE A 530 -39.07 -4.43 -1.24
CA PHE A 530 -39.81 -3.76 -2.30
C PHE A 530 -41.13 -4.47 -2.64
N ALA A 531 -41.18 -5.80 -2.53
CA ALA A 531 -42.41 -6.58 -2.68
C ALA A 531 -43.38 -6.43 -1.48
N ARG A 532 -42.85 -6.14 -0.28
CA ARG A 532 -43.64 -5.70 0.88
C ARG A 532 -43.87 -4.19 0.81
N GLY A 533 -44.81 -3.79 -0.04
CA GLY A 533 -45.30 -2.40 -0.07
C GLY A 533 -45.77 -1.89 1.31
N PRO A 534 -45.96 -0.57 1.48
CA PRO A 534 -46.19 0.11 2.77
C PRO A 534 -47.52 -0.25 3.49
N TRP A 535 -48.18 -1.34 3.11
CA TRP A 535 -49.50 -1.76 3.57
C TRP A 535 -49.48 -2.99 4.49
N LEU A 536 -48.31 -3.45 4.92
CA LEU A 536 -48.19 -4.53 5.89
C LEU A 536 -47.27 -4.09 7.04
N TYR A 537 -47.86 -3.28 7.92
CA TYR A 537 -47.48 -3.20 9.33
C TYR A 537 -48.36 -4.16 10.14
#